data_AF-A0A963NU75-F1
#
_entry.id   AF-A0A963NU75-F1
#
_cell.length_a   1.000
_cell.length_b   1.000
_cell.length_c   1.000
_cell.angle_alpha   90.00
_cell.angle_beta   90.00
_cell.angle_gamma   90.00
#
_symmetry.space_group_name_H-M   'P 1'
#
loop_
_entity.id
_entity.type
_entity.pdbx_description
1 polymer ?
#
loop_
_entity_poly.entity_id
_entity_poly.type
_entity_poly.pdbx_seq_one_letter_code
_entity_poly.pdbx_strand_id
1 'polypeptide(L)'
;DATNNFWGWTAVAREIVRDDQWQEMADVYVRDKHQLGLKRWFEANNPHALAQTMERMLEAARQGYWKADPQTVAELKERWRDLAERFDVRSDNARFQAYVGQAPAAHNPAAPAAPGYGLDAPLAQAAPPAAAQAAAPAPPPPPAEPTTPPQPAEPPAAEPPVVSGLLMAPVPQAEPVSVGPTQAALLALMLAGITGAGALRQARRRSVVRPHRIPSLSGVFK
;
A
#
# COMPACT_ATOMS: atom_id res chain seq x y z
N ASP A 1 6.23 1.60 7.54
CA ASP A 1 4.89 2.11 7.90
C ASP A 1 4.37 3.31 7.13
N ALA A 2 5.19 4.22 6.56
CA ALA A 2 4.67 5.28 5.67
C ALA A 2 4.04 4.74 4.37
N THR A 3 4.68 3.78 3.70
CA THR A 3 4.19 3.16 2.45
C THR A 3 2.92 2.32 2.65
N ASN A 4 2.78 1.68 3.81
CA ASN A 4 1.55 0.95 4.17
C ASN A 4 0.39 1.90 4.44
N ASN A 5 0.63 3.02 5.13
CA ASN A 5 -0.37 4.08 5.30
C ASN A 5 -0.77 4.69 3.96
N PHE A 6 0.19 4.98 3.07
CA PHE A 6 -0.05 5.55 1.75
C PHE A 6 -0.97 4.68 0.89
N TRP A 7 -0.79 3.36 0.95
CA TRP A 7 -1.72 2.42 0.31
C TRP A 7 -3.09 2.34 0.99
N GLY A 8 -3.13 2.37 2.33
CA GLY A 8 -4.39 2.42 3.07
C GLY A 8 -5.28 3.56 2.56
N TRP A 9 -4.69 4.73 2.29
CA TRP A 9 -5.37 5.87 1.68
C TRP A 9 -5.66 5.70 0.18
N THR A 10 -4.78 5.04 -0.59
CA THR A 10 -5.01 4.74 -2.03
C THR A 10 -6.20 3.80 -2.24
N ALA A 11 -6.37 2.81 -1.36
CA ALA A 11 -7.44 1.82 -1.44
C ALA A 11 -8.83 2.41 -1.14
N VAL A 12 -8.91 3.44 -0.28
CA VAL A 12 -10.17 4.10 0.10
C VAL A 12 -10.46 5.36 -0.70
N ALA A 13 -9.45 5.98 -1.32
CA ALA A 13 -9.59 7.23 -2.06
C ALA A 13 -8.75 7.22 -3.35
N ARG A 14 -9.33 6.59 -4.38
CA ARG A 14 -8.73 6.32 -5.70
C ARG A 14 -8.24 7.56 -6.46
N GLU A 15 -8.66 8.76 -6.06
CA GLU A 15 -8.35 10.04 -6.74
C GLU A 15 -7.25 10.84 -6.02
N ILE A 16 -6.81 10.41 -4.83
CA ILE A 16 -5.91 11.21 -3.98
C ILE A 16 -4.44 10.97 -4.28
N VAL A 17 -4.06 9.75 -4.65
CA VAL A 17 -2.69 9.43 -5.02
C VAL A 17 -2.52 9.52 -6.54
N ARG A 18 -1.83 10.55 -6.98
CA ARG A 18 -1.57 10.86 -8.40
C ARG A 18 -0.24 10.30 -8.87
N ASP A 19 -0.06 10.24 -10.18
CA ASP A 19 1.17 9.75 -10.83
C ASP A 19 2.44 10.48 -10.38
N ASP A 20 2.36 11.80 -10.17
CA ASP A 20 3.48 12.64 -9.72
C ASP A 20 3.95 12.26 -8.31
N GLN A 21 3.04 11.82 -7.45
CA GLN A 21 3.39 11.42 -6.08
C GLN A 21 4.08 10.07 -6.03
N TRP A 22 3.67 9.12 -6.88
CA TRP A 22 4.40 7.87 -7.06
C TRP A 22 5.78 8.11 -7.67
N GLN A 23 5.85 9.01 -8.65
CA GLN A 23 7.11 9.39 -9.28
C GLN A 23 8.09 10.01 -8.28
N GLU A 24 7.63 10.97 -7.47
CA GLU A 24 8.45 11.56 -6.40
C GLU A 24 8.89 10.53 -5.37
N MET A 25 8.05 9.54 -5.05
CA MET A 25 8.45 8.47 -4.13
C MET A 25 9.55 7.59 -4.73
N ALA A 26 9.49 7.28 -6.03
CA ALA A 26 10.57 6.60 -6.73
C ALA A 26 11.85 7.46 -6.76
N ASP A 27 11.74 8.74 -7.06
CA ASP A 27 12.88 9.65 -7.13
C ASP A 27 13.58 9.79 -5.76
N VAL A 28 12.82 9.94 -4.69
CA VAL A 28 13.39 10.09 -3.34
C VAL A 28 13.95 8.76 -2.85
N TYR A 29 13.17 7.68 -2.81
CA TYR A 29 13.59 6.46 -2.11
C TYR A 29 14.48 5.53 -2.96
N VAL A 30 14.31 5.54 -4.28
CA VAL A 30 15.06 4.63 -5.17
C VAL A 30 16.23 5.35 -5.82
N ARG A 31 16.01 6.57 -6.33
CA ARG A 31 17.05 7.38 -6.99
C ARG A 31 17.82 8.28 -6.05
N ASP A 32 17.42 8.36 -4.78
CA ASP A 32 18.06 9.20 -3.77
C ASP A 32 18.23 10.65 -4.28
N LYS A 33 17.14 11.26 -4.76
CA LYS A 33 17.08 12.62 -5.34
C LYS A 33 17.79 13.66 -4.48
N HIS A 34 17.79 13.48 -3.15
CA HIS A 34 18.41 14.39 -2.18
C HIS A 34 19.82 13.96 -1.72
N GLN A 35 20.38 12.90 -2.30
CA GLN A 35 21.75 12.42 -2.07
C GLN A 35 22.04 12.15 -0.58
N LEU A 36 21.07 11.56 0.12
CA LEU A 36 21.16 11.28 1.55
C LEU A 36 21.88 9.95 1.84
N GLY A 37 22.26 9.21 0.80
CA GLY A 37 22.85 7.89 0.92
C GLY A 37 21.81 6.81 1.23
N LEU A 38 20.55 7.00 0.83
CA LEU A 38 19.44 6.12 1.21
C LEU A 38 19.68 4.68 0.78
N LYS A 39 20.17 4.45 -0.45
CA LYS A 39 20.54 3.11 -0.94
C LYS A 39 21.46 2.39 0.05
N ARG A 40 22.57 3.04 0.44
CA ARG A 40 23.57 2.45 1.34
C ARG A 40 22.99 2.24 2.73
N TRP A 41 22.20 3.18 3.21
CA TRP A 41 21.57 3.08 4.52
C TRP A 41 20.58 1.91 4.58
N PHE A 42 19.68 1.77 3.61
CA PHE A 42 18.72 0.66 3.57
C PHE A 42 19.43 -0.68 3.41
N GLU A 43 20.40 -0.80 2.49
CA GLU A 43 21.16 -2.04 2.31
C GLU A 43 21.88 -2.49 3.59
N ALA A 44 22.34 -1.54 4.43
CA ALA A 44 23.00 -1.85 5.68
C ALA A 44 22.04 -2.15 6.85
N ASN A 45 20.89 -1.47 6.89
CA ASN A 45 20.01 -1.50 8.08
C ASN A 45 18.73 -2.31 7.86
N ASN A 46 18.09 -2.17 6.71
CA ASN A 46 16.85 -2.87 6.39
C ASN A 46 16.59 -2.94 4.87
N PRO A 47 17.25 -3.88 4.16
CA PRO A 47 17.07 -4.04 2.71
C PRO A 47 15.64 -4.47 2.36
N HIS A 48 14.98 -5.22 3.25
CA HIS A 48 13.59 -5.65 3.07
C HIS A 48 12.62 -4.48 3.01
N ALA A 49 12.83 -3.43 3.82
CA ALA A 49 11.98 -2.25 3.79
C ALA A 49 12.03 -1.53 2.43
N LEU A 50 13.24 -1.32 1.88
CA LEU A 50 13.39 -0.69 0.56
C LEU A 50 12.75 -1.55 -0.54
N ALA A 51 12.93 -2.86 -0.49
CA ALA A 51 12.30 -3.76 -1.43
C ALA A 51 10.76 -3.77 -1.32
N GLN A 52 10.20 -3.74 -0.11
CA GLN A 52 8.76 -3.61 0.12
C GLN A 52 8.20 -2.29 -0.43
N THR A 53 8.96 -1.18 -0.30
CA THR A 53 8.58 0.09 -0.93
C THR A 53 8.53 -0.05 -2.45
N MET A 54 9.56 -0.64 -3.08
CA MET A 54 9.57 -0.85 -4.54
C MET A 54 8.48 -1.82 -5.01
N GLU A 55 8.21 -2.88 -4.26
CA GLU A 55 7.12 -3.82 -4.54
C GLU A 55 5.77 -3.10 -4.56
N ARG A 56 5.54 -2.18 -3.62
CA ARG A 56 4.32 -1.36 -3.63
C ARG A 56 4.19 -0.48 -4.86
N MET A 57 5.28 0.19 -5.26
CA MET A 57 5.29 1.02 -6.46
C MET A 57 5.03 0.19 -7.72
N LEU A 58 5.65 -0.98 -7.82
CA LEU A 58 5.46 -1.92 -8.92
C LEU A 58 4.04 -2.49 -8.97
N GLU A 59 3.40 -2.76 -7.81
CA GLU A 59 2.00 -3.15 -7.75
C GLU A 59 1.06 -2.01 -8.19
N ALA A 60 1.37 -0.76 -7.82
CA ALA A 60 0.63 0.40 -8.30
C ALA A 60 0.72 0.52 -9.83
N ALA A 61 1.91 0.34 -10.41
CA ALA A 61 2.10 0.32 -11.85
C ALA A 61 1.37 -0.86 -12.51
N ARG A 62 1.49 -2.09 -11.97
CA ARG A 62 0.86 -3.31 -12.50
C ARG A 62 -0.66 -3.22 -12.53
N GLN A 63 -1.25 -2.62 -11.51
CA GLN A 63 -2.71 -2.50 -11.36
C GLN A 63 -3.26 -1.22 -12.02
N GLY A 64 -2.40 -0.40 -12.62
CA GLY A 64 -2.79 0.80 -13.37
C GLY A 64 -3.11 2.02 -12.51
N TYR A 65 -2.79 1.98 -11.21
CA TYR A 65 -2.89 3.12 -10.29
C TYR A 65 -1.80 4.16 -10.52
N TRP A 66 -0.68 3.75 -11.13
CA TRP A 66 0.41 4.63 -11.51
C TRP A 66 0.78 4.40 -12.97
N LYS A 67 0.72 5.46 -13.78
CA LYS A 67 1.22 5.49 -15.16
C LYS A 67 2.72 5.78 -15.19
N ALA A 68 3.50 4.91 -14.57
CA ALA A 68 4.95 4.94 -14.66
C ALA A 68 5.43 4.78 -16.10
N ASP A 69 6.47 5.51 -16.49
CA ASP A 69 7.13 5.26 -17.76
C ASP A 69 7.82 3.88 -17.74
N PRO A 70 8.01 3.24 -18.91
CA PRO A 70 8.58 1.89 -18.99
C PRO A 70 9.99 1.78 -18.40
N GLN A 71 10.78 2.87 -18.46
CA GLN A 71 12.14 2.87 -17.93
C GLN A 71 12.13 2.87 -16.39
N THR A 72 11.28 3.66 -15.76
CA THR A 72 11.07 3.65 -14.31
C THR A 72 10.60 2.28 -13.83
N VAL A 73 9.68 1.62 -14.55
CA VAL A 73 9.25 0.26 -14.20
C VAL A 73 10.39 -0.74 -14.31
N ALA A 74 11.20 -0.66 -15.37
CA ALA A 74 12.35 -1.54 -15.56
C ALA A 74 13.39 -1.37 -14.45
N GLU A 75 13.72 -0.12 -14.10
CA GLU A 75 14.62 0.22 -13.00
C GLU A 75 14.12 -0.36 -11.68
N LEU A 76 12.85 -0.14 -11.32
CA LEU A 76 12.27 -0.68 -10.08
C LEU A 76 12.35 -2.21 -10.02
N LYS A 77 12.05 -2.90 -11.14
CA LYS A 77 12.18 -4.37 -11.22
C LYS A 77 13.62 -4.83 -11.05
N GLU A 78 14.56 -4.15 -11.69
CA GLU A 78 15.98 -4.47 -11.57
C GLU A 78 16.47 -4.30 -10.13
N ARG A 79 16.20 -3.14 -9.52
CA ARG A 79 16.62 -2.82 -8.16
C ARG A 79 15.98 -3.75 -7.14
N TRP A 80 14.70 -4.10 -7.31
CA TRP A 80 14.03 -5.08 -6.45
C TRP A 80 14.67 -6.46 -6.56
N ARG A 81 14.97 -6.93 -7.78
CA ARG A 81 15.65 -8.22 -7.99
C ARG A 81 17.06 -8.27 -7.40
N ASP A 82 17.84 -7.18 -7.52
CA ASP A 82 19.17 -7.06 -6.89
C ASP A 82 19.08 -7.24 -5.37
N LEU A 83 18.09 -6.59 -4.74
CA LEU A 83 17.87 -6.76 -3.31
C LEU A 83 17.40 -8.17 -2.95
N ALA A 84 16.55 -8.78 -3.77
CA ALA A 84 16.10 -10.16 -3.56
C ALA A 84 17.24 -11.18 -3.65
N GLU A 85 18.15 -11.01 -4.60
CA GLU A 85 19.31 -11.88 -4.76
C GLU A 85 20.32 -11.72 -3.61
N ARG A 86 20.62 -10.48 -3.22
CA ARG A 86 21.68 -10.19 -2.25
C ARG A 86 21.23 -10.32 -0.79
N PHE A 87 19.96 -10.13 -0.50
CA PHE A 87 19.43 -10.02 0.86
C PHE A 87 18.26 -10.96 1.15
N ASP A 88 18.02 -11.98 0.32
CA ASP A 88 16.94 -12.96 0.46
C ASP A 88 15.55 -12.30 0.63
N VAL A 89 15.32 -11.18 -0.06
CA VAL A 89 13.99 -10.58 -0.09
C VAL A 89 13.07 -11.47 -0.91
N ARG A 90 11.89 -11.77 -0.34
CA ARG A 90 10.85 -12.56 -1.00
C ARG A 90 9.50 -11.88 -0.86
N SER A 91 8.70 -11.97 -1.92
CA SER A 91 7.27 -11.69 -1.91
C SER A 91 6.49 -13.00 -1.91
N ASP A 92 5.43 -13.06 -1.11
CA ASP A 92 4.45 -14.16 -1.08
C ASP A 92 3.37 -14.00 -2.17
N ASN A 93 3.35 -12.87 -2.88
CA ASN A 93 2.41 -12.58 -3.94
C ASN A 93 2.89 -13.17 -5.28
N ALA A 94 2.35 -14.33 -5.66
CA ALA A 94 2.69 -15.02 -6.90
C ALA A 94 2.49 -14.17 -8.17
N ARG A 95 1.49 -13.27 -8.21
CA ARG A 95 1.26 -12.39 -9.37
C ARG A 95 2.34 -11.32 -9.49
N PHE A 96 2.75 -10.76 -8.35
CA PHE A 96 3.86 -9.83 -8.30
C PHE A 96 5.15 -10.52 -8.74
N GLN A 97 5.42 -11.74 -8.24
CA GLN A 97 6.62 -12.50 -8.61
C GLN A 97 6.70 -12.74 -10.12
N ALA A 98 5.60 -13.16 -10.74
CA ALA A 98 5.52 -13.28 -12.19
C ALA A 98 5.75 -11.93 -12.91
N TYR A 99 5.20 -10.83 -12.38
CA TYR A 99 5.35 -9.51 -12.97
C TYR A 99 6.79 -8.97 -12.93
N VAL A 100 7.53 -9.22 -11.85
CA VAL A 100 8.94 -8.81 -11.73
C VAL A 100 9.91 -9.80 -12.40
N GLY A 101 9.40 -10.91 -12.93
CA GLY A 101 10.21 -11.92 -13.62
C GLY A 101 11.02 -12.80 -12.66
N GLN A 102 10.57 -12.96 -11.41
CA GLN A 102 11.10 -13.96 -10.49
C GLN A 102 10.20 -15.20 -10.52
N ALA A 103 10.82 -16.38 -10.68
CA ALA A 103 10.10 -17.62 -10.48
C ALA A 103 9.59 -17.63 -9.02
N PRO A 104 8.32 -17.99 -8.76
CA PRO A 104 7.86 -18.14 -7.40
C PRO A 104 8.79 -19.14 -6.70
N ALA A 105 9.45 -18.71 -5.62
CA ALA A 105 10.16 -19.65 -4.75
C ALA A 105 9.18 -20.79 -4.43
N ALA A 106 9.63 -22.04 -4.49
CA ALA A 106 8.76 -23.19 -4.23
C ALA A 106 8.16 -23.07 -2.82
N HIS A 107 6.93 -22.56 -2.73
CA HIS A 107 6.19 -22.46 -1.49
C HIS A 107 5.46 -23.79 -1.25
N ASN A 108 5.48 -24.22 0.01
CA ASN A 108 4.75 -25.39 0.51
C ASN A 108 3.28 -25.33 0.03
N PRO A 109 2.77 -26.34 -0.71
CA PRO A 109 1.45 -26.29 -1.37
C PRO A 109 0.24 -26.28 -0.41
N ALA A 110 0.48 -26.15 0.91
CA ALA A 110 -0.54 -26.20 1.96
C ALA A 110 -0.92 -24.82 2.53
N ALA A 111 -0.39 -23.71 2.04
CA ALA A 111 -0.83 -22.38 2.45
C ALA A 111 -2.12 -22.00 1.69
N PRO A 112 -3.28 -21.82 2.35
CA PRO A 112 -4.46 -21.32 1.66
C PRO A 112 -4.18 -19.91 1.16
N ALA A 113 -4.52 -19.65 -0.11
CA ALA A 113 -4.57 -18.29 -0.64
C ALA A 113 -5.43 -17.45 0.30
N ALA A 114 -4.81 -16.50 0.99
CA ALA A 114 -5.57 -15.52 1.76
C ALA A 114 -6.49 -14.80 0.76
N PRO A 115 -7.80 -14.69 1.04
CA PRO A 115 -8.68 -13.89 0.21
C PRO A 115 -8.15 -12.46 0.23
N GLY A 116 -7.49 -12.05 -0.85
CA GLY A 116 -7.09 -10.67 -1.06
C GLY A 116 -8.34 -9.81 -0.98
N TYR A 117 -8.23 -8.69 -0.26
CA TYR A 117 -9.33 -7.76 0.00
C TYR A 117 -9.90 -7.22 -1.33
N GLY A 118 -10.97 -7.86 -1.84
CA GLY A 118 -11.97 -7.28 -2.71
C GLY A 118 -11.52 -6.60 -4.01
N LEU A 119 -10.51 -7.14 -4.72
CA LEU A 119 -10.03 -6.54 -5.98
C LEU A 119 -10.72 -7.07 -7.25
N ASP A 120 -11.69 -7.98 -7.15
CA ASP A 120 -12.45 -8.51 -8.29
C ASP A 120 -13.71 -7.67 -8.61
N ALA A 121 -13.60 -6.33 -8.61
CA ALA A 121 -14.65 -5.46 -9.11
C ALA A 121 -14.39 -5.10 -10.59
N PRO A 122 -15.36 -5.30 -11.51
CA PRO A 122 -15.16 -4.97 -12.92
C PRO A 122 -14.94 -3.47 -13.09
N LEU A 123 -13.86 -3.11 -13.78
CA LEU A 123 -13.51 -1.72 -14.12
C LEU A 123 -14.57 -1.14 -15.06
N ALA A 124 -15.34 -0.16 -14.58
CA ALA A 124 -16.15 0.68 -15.45
C ALA A 124 -15.23 1.53 -16.34
N GLN A 125 -15.42 1.45 -17.66
CA GLN A 125 -14.68 2.24 -18.64
C GLN A 125 -15.00 3.73 -18.49
N ALA A 126 -13.97 4.55 -18.32
CA ALA A 126 -14.10 6.00 -18.37
C ALA A 126 -14.27 6.46 -19.83
N ALA A 127 -15.31 7.26 -20.08
CA ALA A 127 -15.57 7.89 -21.38
C ALA A 127 -14.51 8.97 -21.71
N PRO A 128 -14.22 9.22 -23.00
CA PRO A 128 -13.20 10.18 -23.41
C PRO A 128 -13.60 11.64 -23.10
N PRO A 129 -12.63 12.55 -22.85
CA PRO A 129 -12.93 13.94 -22.57
C PRO A 129 -13.43 14.66 -23.84
N ALA A 130 -14.56 15.36 -23.70
CA ALA A 130 -15.06 16.28 -24.71
C ALA A 130 -14.15 17.51 -24.84
N ALA A 131 -13.89 17.89 -26.08
CA ALA A 131 -12.96 18.92 -26.49
C ALA A 131 -13.21 20.31 -25.86
N ALA A 132 -12.11 20.98 -25.53
CA ALA A 132 -12.06 22.37 -25.11
C ALA A 132 -12.69 23.31 -26.16
N GLN A 133 -13.61 24.17 -25.72
CA GLN A 133 -14.12 25.27 -26.53
C GLN A 133 -13.28 26.53 -26.28
N ALA A 134 -12.60 26.97 -27.32
CA ALA A 134 -11.92 28.26 -27.38
C ALA A 134 -12.96 29.39 -27.45
N ALA A 135 -12.85 30.37 -26.55
CA ALA A 135 -13.60 31.62 -26.63
C ALA A 135 -12.82 32.65 -27.47
N ALA A 136 -13.48 33.22 -28.48
CA ALA A 136 -12.96 34.29 -29.34
C ALA A 136 -13.11 35.69 -28.67
N PRO A 137 -12.34 36.71 -29.10
CA PRO A 137 -12.11 37.94 -28.34
C PRO A 137 -13.20 39.01 -28.53
N ALA A 138 -13.40 39.84 -27.49
CA ALA A 138 -14.27 41.02 -27.52
C ALA A 138 -13.54 42.28 -28.07
N PRO A 139 -14.25 43.24 -28.70
CA PRO A 139 -13.65 44.40 -29.36
C PRO A 139 -13.19 45.51 -28.39
N PRO A 140 -12.26 46.40 -28.79
CA PRO A 140 -11.70 47.43 -27.91
C PRO A 140 -12.61 48.69 -27.83
N PRO A 141 -12.59 49.42 -26.70
CA PRO A 141 -13.24 50.73 -26.58
C PRO A 141 -12.36 51.88 -27.14
N PRO A 142 -12.97 53.04 -27.51
CA PRO A 142 -12.27 54.19 -28.10
C PRO A 142 -11.50 55.06 -27.06
N PRO A 143 -10.58 55.93 -27.50
CA PRO A 143 -9.61 56.60 -26.64
C PRO A 143 -10.10 57.93 -26.05
N ALA A 144 -9.70 58.21 -24.81
CA ALA A 144 -9.76 59.54 -24.19
C ALA A 144 -8.47 59.82 -23.40
N GLU A 145 -8.16 61.11 -23.29
CA GLU A 145 -6.86 61.78 -23.14
C GLU A 145 -6.12 61.64 -21.78
N PRO A 146 -4.83 62.02 -21.70
CA PRO A 146 -3.93 61.60 -20.64
C PRO A 146 -4.05 62.46 -19.38
N THR A 147 -4.43 61.84 -18.27
CA THR A 147 -4.19 62.38 -16.93
C THR A 147 -3.08 61.58 -16.27
N THR A 148 -1.99 62.27 -15.94
CA THR A 148 -0.84 61.75 -15.20
C THR A 148 -1.28 61.12 -13.87
N PRO A 149 -1.02 59.82 -13.63
CA PRO A 149 -1.26 59.22 -12.32
C PRO A 149 -0.16 59.60 -11.32
N PRO A 150 -0.48 59.91 -10.06
CA PRO A 150 0.51 60.05 -9.00
C PRO A 150 1.12 58.68 -8.68
N GLN A 151 2.44 58.67 -8.45
CA GLN A 151 3.22 57.49 -8.09
C GLN A 151 2.76 56.94 -6.72
N PRO A 152 2.30 55.69 -6.60
CA PRO A 152 1.99 55.09 -5.31
C PRO A 152 3.28 54.79 -4.53
N ALA A 153 3.31 55.21 -3.27
CA ALA A 153 4.36 54.89 -2.31
C ALA A 153 4.46 53.38 -2.07
N GLU A 154 5.68 52.91 -1.87
CA GLU A 154 6.04 51.53 -1.51
C GLU A 154 5.37 51.15 -0.17
N PRO A 155 4.58 50.06 -0.09
CA PRO A 155 4.03 49.60 1.17
C PRO A 155 5.14 49.03 2.08
N PRO A 156 5.11 49.26 3.41
CA PRO A 156 6.10 48.69 4.31
C PRO A 156 6.01 47.17 4.34
N ALA A 157 7.16 46.52 4.46
CA ALA A 157 7.31 45.07 4.51
C ALA A 157 6.35 44.44 5.53
N ALA A 158 5.54 43.48 5.08
CA ALA A 158 4.67 42.69 5.95
C ALA A 158 5.52 41.85 6.91
N GLU A 159 5.35 42.04 8.21
CA GLU A 159 5.91 41.16 9.23
C GLU A 159 5.30 39.74 9.09
N PRO A 160 6.10 38.68 9.28
CA PRO A 160 5.61 37.30 9.12
C PRO A 160 4.49 37.01 10.13
N PRO A 161 3.45 36.25 9.74
CA PRO A 161 2.35 35.94 10.64
C PRO A 161 2.84 35.12 11.83
N VAL A 162 2.57 35.59 13.04
CA VAL A 162 2.82 34.84 14.28
C VAL A 162 1.82 33.67 14.32
N VAL A 163 2.33 32.46 14.12
CA VAL A 163 1.53 31.24 14.20
C VAL A 163 1.24 30.94 15.68
N SER A 164 0.02 31.26 16.11
CA SER A 164 -0.47 30.89 17.44
C SER A 164 -1.17 29.53 17.35
N GLY A 165 -0.58 28.51 17.99
CA GLY A 165 -1.13 27.15 18.03
C GLY A 165 -2.18 26.97 19.13
N LEU A 166 -3.06 25.98 18.97
CA LEU A 166 -3.92 25.50 20.05
C LEU A 166 -3.09 24.69 21.05
N LEU A 167 -3.08 25.11 22.32
CA LEU A 167 -2.40 24.41 23.39
C LEU A 167 -3.16 23.11 23.71
N MET A 168 -2.51 21.95 23.57
CA MET A 168 -3.14 20.67 23.90
C MET A 168 -3.31 20.54 25.42
N ALA A 169 -4.53 20.32 25.87
CA ALA A 169 -4.79 19.92 27.25
C ALA A 169 -4.54 18.41 27.39
N PRO A 170 -3.88 17.95 28.46
CA PRO A 170 -3.74 16.52 28.71
C PRO A 170 -5.13 15.90 28.90
N VAL A 171 -5.51 15.02 27.98
CA VAL A 171 -6.72 14.20 28.13
C VAL A 171 -6.44 13.21 29.25
N PRO A 172 -7.22 13.19 30.34
CA PRO A 172 -7.09 12.18 31.37
C PRO A 172 -7.18 10.81 30.72
N GLN A 173 -6.17 9.97 30.95
CA GLN A 173 -6.18 8.61 30.42
C GLN A 173 -7.42 7.89 30.96
N ALA A 174 -8.18 7.26 30.07
CA ALA A 174 -9.33 6.47 30.50
C ALA A 174 -8.84 5.35 31.45
N GLU A 175 -9.46 5.27 32.62
CA GLU A 175 -9.19 4.20 33.59
C GLU A 175 -9.35 2.83 32.90
N PRO A 176 -8.39 1.91 33.06
CA PRO A 176 -8.52 0.57 32.50
C PRO A 176 -9.78 -0.09 33.08
N VAL A 177 -10.60 -0.66 32.20
CA VAL A 177 -11.83 -1.33 32.60
C VAL A 177 -11.48 -2.49 33.54
N SER A 178 -11.77 -2.32 34.83
CA SER A 178 -11.57 -3.36 35.83
C SER A 178 -12.63 -4.45 35.67
N VAL A 179 -12.28 -5.55 35.01
CA VAL A 179 -13.13 -6.75 34.97
C VAL A 179 -13.05 -7.49 36.31
N GLY A 180 -14.19 -7.58 36.99
CA GLY A 180 -14.28 -8.30 38.26
C GLY A 180 -14.00 -9.81 38.09
N PRO A 181 -13.62 -10.52 39.16
CA PRO A 181 -13.25 -11.94 39.09
C PRO A 181 -14.38 -12.83 38.54
N THR A 182 -15.63 -12.47 38.82
CA THR A 182 -16.81 -13.16 38.27
C THR A 182 -16.98 -12.93 36.77
N GLN A 183 -16.74 -11.71 36.27
CA GLN A 183 -16.79 -11.41 34.84
C GLN A 183 -15.64 -12.09 34.08
N ALA A 184 -14.45 -12.12 34.66
CA ALA A 184 -13.30 -12.84 34.12
C ALA A 184 -13.59 -14.36 34.04
N ALA A 185 -14.20 -14.93 35.07
CA ALA A 185 -14.60 -16.34 35.07
C ALA A 185 -15.66 -16.65 34.00
N LEU A 186 -16.65 -15.78 33.81
CA LEU A 186 -17.66 -15.95 32.77
C LEU A 186 -17.06 -15.85 31.36
N LEU A 187 -16.16 -14.91 31.12
CA LEU A 187 -15.42 -14.80 29.86
C LEU A 187 -14.56 -16.05 29.59
N ALA A 188 -13.86 -16.55 30.61
CA ALA A 188 -13.06 -17.77 30.50
C ALA A 188 -13.92 -19.00 30.18
N LEU A 189 -15.09 -19.14 30.82
CA LEU A 189 -16.03 -20.22 30.53
C LEU A 189 -16.59 -20.14 29.10
N MET A 190 -16.90 -18.94 28.62
CA MET A 190 -17.33 -18.74 27.22
C MET A 190 -16.24 -19.15 26.23
N LEU A 191 -15.00 -18.71 26.44
CA LEU A 191 -13.84 -19.08 25.61
C LEU A 191 -13.58 -20.59 25.62
N ALA A 192 -13.65 -21.22 26.79
CA ALA A 192 -13.50 -22.67 26.94
C ALA A 192 -14.64 -23.43 26.22
N GLY A 193 -15.87 -22.93 26.30
CA GLY A 193 -17.03 -23.51 25.61
C GLY A 193 -16.89 -23.50 24.10
N ILE A 194 -16.43 -22.38 23.51
CA ILE A 194 -16.19 -22.26 22.07
C ILE A 194 -15.11 -23.25 21.62
N THR A 195 -14.01 -23.35 22.40
CA THR A 195 -12.90 -24.26 22.09
C THR A 195 -13.31 -25.73 22.22
N GLY A 196 -14.03 -26.10 23.27
CA GLY A 196 -14.53 -27.45 23.50
C GLY A 196 -15.54 -27.91 22.44
N ALA A 197 -16.46 -27.02 22.04
CA ALA A 197 -17.42 -27.29 20.96
C ALA A 197 -16.73 -27.53 19.61
N GLY A 198 -15.67 -26.76 19.31
CA GLY A 198 -14.84 -26.96 18.12
C GLY A 198 -14.14 -28.33 18.11
N ALA A 199 -13.51 -28.70 19.22
CA ALA A 199 -12.82 -29.98 19.37
C ALA A 199 -13.78 -31.19 19.22
N LEU A 200 -14.96 -31.12 19.84
CA LEU A 200 -15.98 -32.17 19.73
C LEU A 200 -16.51 -32.31 18.29
N ARG A 201 -16.74 -31.19 17.59
CA ARG A 201 -17.18 -31.20 16.19
C ARG A 201 -16.12 -31.79 15.26
N GLN A 202 -14.84 -31.51 15.51
CA GLN A 202 -13.74 -32.06 14.73
C GLN A 202 -13.55 -33.56 14.96
N ALA A 203 -13.66 -34.01 16.22
CA ALA A 203 -13.58 -35.44 16.56
C ALA A 203 -14.70 -36.24 15.88
N ARG A 204 -15.94 -35.74 15.90
CA ARG A 204 -17.09 -36.38 15.22
C ARG A 204 -16.95 -36.45 13.70
N ARG A 205 -16.24 -35.52 13.06
CA ARG A 205 -15.98 -35.55 11.62
C ARG A 205 -14.90 -36.57 11.23
N ARG A 206 -13.90 -36.78 12.09
CA ARG A 206 -12.83 -37.77 11.85
C ARG A 206 -13.36 -39.21 11.89
N SER A 207 -14.37 -39.50 12.72
CA SER A 207 -14.94 -40.85 12.84
C SER A 207 -15.75 -41.32 11.62
N VAL A 208 -16.13 -40.41 10.72
CA VAL A 208 -16.93 -40.72 9.52
C VAL A 208 -16.03 -41.16 8.35
N VAL A 209 -14.74 -40.85 8.38
CA VAL A 209 -13.78 -41.28 7.35
C VAL A 209 -13.18 -42.63 7.76
N ARG A 210 -13.74 -43.73 7.23
CA ARG A 210 -13.12 -45.06 7.36
C ARG A 210 -11.80 -45.09 6.57
N PRO A 211 -10.68 -45.55 7.13
CA PRO A 211 -9.46 -45.75 6.37
C PRO A 211 -9.67 -46.89 5.35
N HIS A 212 -9.50 -46.60 4.06
CA HIS A 212 -9.39 -47.62 3.03
C HIS A 212 -8.11 -48.42 3.27
N ARG A 213 -8.22 -49.72 3.55
CA ARG A 213 -7.09 -50.65 3.52
C ARG A 213 -6.65 -50.85 2.07
N ILE A 214 -5.43 -50.44 1.74
CA ILE A 214 -4.79 -50.75 0.47
C ILE A 214 -4.34 -52.24 0.52
N PRO A 215 -4.72 -53.09 -0.44
CA PRO A 215 -4.19 -54.46 -0.51
C PRO A 215 -2.72 -54.46 -0.95
N SER A 216 -1.91 -55.24 -0.24
CA SER A 216 -0.49 -55.47 -0.52
C SER A 216 -0.31 -56.27 -1.82
N LEU A 217 0.33 -55.67 -2.82
CA LEU A 217 0.83 -56.39 -4.00
C LEU A 217 2.23 -56.95 -3.69
N SER A 218 2.27 -58.22 -3.25
CA SER A 218 3.50 -59.02 -3.23
C SER A 218 3.47 -60.00 -4.40
N GLY A 219 4.50 -59.94 -5.26
CA GLY A 219 4.67 -60.74 -6.48
C GLY A 219 4.58 -59.81 -7.70
N VAL A 220 5.60 -59.64 -8.53
CA VAL A 220 6.26 -60.67 -9.33
C VAL A 220 7.68 -60.18 -9.69
N PHE A 221 8.70 -60.94 -9.30
CA PHE A 221 9.98 -61.02 -10.01
C PHE A 221 10.41 -62.49 -10.01
N LYS A 222 10.20 -63.14 -11.15
CA LYS A 222 10.97 -64.28 -11.63
C LYS A 222 10.77 -64.39 -13.14
#